data_AF-A0A077QD21-F1
#
_entry.id   AF-A0A077QD21-F1
#
_cell.length_a   1.000
_cell.length_b   1.000
_cell.length_c   1.000
_cell.angle_alpha   90.00
_cell.angle_beta   90.00
_cell.angle_gamma   90.00
#
_symmetry.space_group_name_H-M   'P 1'
#
loop_
_entity.id
_entity.type
_entity.pdbx_description
1 polymer ?
#
loop_
_entity_poly.entity_id
_entity_poly.type
_entity_poly.pdbx_seq_one_letter_code
_entity_poly.pdbx_strand_id
1 'polypeptide(L)'
;MSLQLSLQMAELPECVITGSALGQIGFTTDALFQIAQFANGLILSLIEPETEPDLAALLHETEFNPHQGIDWVRDNGELYLSGDWLTESGLWDHPVTVETAYGSIVIRAELPIFLA
;
A
#
# COMPACT_ATOMS: atom_id res chain seq x y z
N MET A 1 4.21 -4.22 -13.83
CA MET A 1 3.40 -4.03 -12.62
C MET A 1 2.17 -3.23 -13.01
N SER A 2 1.02 -3.54 -12.42
CA SER A 2 -0.26 -2.91 -12.73
C SER A 2 -0.98 -2.56 -11.43
N LEU A 3 -1.74 -1.47 -11.47
CA LEU A 3 -2.52 -0.94 -10.34
C LEU A 3 -4.00 -0.92 -10.75
N GLN A 4 -4.87 -1.48 -9.92
CA GLN A 4 -6.32 -1.42 -10.09
C GLN A 4 -6.94 -0.82 -8.83
N LEU A 5 -7.73 0.23 -9.01
CA LEU A 5 -8.43 0.94 -7.94
C LEU A 5 -9.94 0.71 -8.12
N SER A 6 -10.62 0.30 -7.06
CA SER A 6 -12.08 0.07 -7.05
C SER A 6 -12.73 0.76 -5.86
N LEU A 7 -13.77 1.56 -6.13
CA LEU A 7 -14.59 2.22 -5.10
C LEU A 7 -16.05 1.82 -5.32
N GLN A 8 -16.60 1.02 -4.42
CA GLN A 8 -18.01 0.65 -4.43
C GLN A 8 -18.75 1.29 -3.25
N MET A 9 -19.97 1.77 -3.51
CA MET A 9 -20.76 2.43 -2.47
C MET A 9 -21.14 1.42 -1.37
N ALA A 10 -20.79 1.74 -0.12
CA ALA A 10 -20.94 0.89 1.07
C ALA A 10 -19.94 -0.28 1.22
N GLU A 11 -18.85 -0.30 0.43
CA GLU A 11 -17.68 -1.15 0.69
C GLU A 11 -16.45 -0.26 0.97
N LEU A 12 -15.45 -0.84 1.63
CA LEU A 12 -14.16 -0.17 1.79
C LEU A 12 -13.52 0.00 0.40
N PRO A 13 -12.90 1.14 0.10
CA PRO A 13 -12.16 1.30 -1.15
C PRO A 13 -11.03 0.27 -1.23
N GLU A 14 -10.74 -0.20 -2.43
CA GLU A 14 -9.77 -1.25 -2.69
C GLU A 14 -8.69 -0.82 -3.69
N CYS A 15 -7.48 -1.34 -3.48
CA CYS A 15 -6.35 -1.20 -4.38
C CYS A 15 -5.66 -2.54 -4.56
N VAL A 16 -5.58 -3.04 -5.80
CA VAL A 16 -4.89 -4.28 -6.14
C VAL A 16 -3.65 -3.98 -6.97
N ILE A 17 -2.50 -4.48 -6.51
CA ILE A 17 -1.22 -4.35 -7.20
C ILE A 17 -0.80 -5.74 -7.67
N THR A 18 -0.56 -5.84 -8.97
CA THR A 18 -0.23 -7.12 -9.62
C THR A 18 1.03 -7.01 -10.48
N GLY A 19 1.62 -8.17 -10.76
CA GLY A 19 2.66 -8.33 -11.76
C GLY A 19 3.93 -8.99 -11.23
N SER A 20 4.63 -9.67 -12.13
CA SER A 20 5.82 -10.47 -11.83
C SER A 20 7.01 -9.70 -11.24
N ALA A 21 6.99 -8.37 -11.28
CA ALA A 21 8.03 -7.53 -10.71
C ALA A 21 8.01 -7.49 -9.17
N LEU A 22 6.87 -7.77 -8.53
CA LEU A 22 6.72 -7.69 -7.06
C LEU A 22 7.71 -8.60 -6.32
N GLY A 23 7.82 -9.86 -6.76
CA GLY A 23 8.79 -10.78 -6.18
C GLY A 23 10.25 -10.35 -6.37
N GLN A 24 10.57 -9.59 -7.42
CA GLN A 24 11.94 -9.10 -7.67
C GLN A 24 12.36 -7.98 -6.71
N ILE A 25 11.38 -7.30 -6.12
CA ILE A 25 11.59 -6.26 -5.11
C ILE A 25 11.25 -6.75 -3.69
N GLY A 26 11.18 -8.07 -3.48
CA GLY A 26 11.05 -8.70 -2.17
C GLY A 26 9.62 -8.99 -1.71
N PHE A 27 8.59 -8.54 -2.43
CA PHE A 27 7.19 -8.86 -2.12
C PHE A 27 6.85 -10.26 -2.66
N THR A 28 7.29 -11.28 -1.93
CA THR A 28 6.99 -12.69 -2.18
C THR A 28 5.78 -13.14 -1.38
N THR A 29 5.15 -14.24 -1.78
CA THR A 29 4.03 -14.88 -1.05
C THR A 29 4.29 -14.96 0.45
N ASP A 30 3.25 -14.68 1.25
CA ASP A 30 3.25 -14.66 2.72
C ASP A 30 4.14 -13.59 3.37
N ALA A 31 4.87 -12.77 2.60
CA ALA A 31 5.60 -11.64 3.15
C ALA A 31 4.62 -10.61 3.72
N LEU A 32 4.87 -10.19 4.96
CA LEU A 32 4.13 -9.10 5.59
C LEU A 32 4.63 -7.76 5.06
N PHE A 33 3.71 -6.82 4.92
CA PHE A 33 4.05 -5.44 4.61
C PHE A 33 3.15 -4.48 5.38
N GLN A 34 3.73 -3.35 5.75
CA GLN A 34 3.02 -2.22 6.32
C GLN A 34 2.52 -1.32 5.19
N ILE A 35 1.34 -0.77 5.37
CA ILE A 35 0.71 0.24 4.54
C ILE A 35 0.70 1.53 5.35
N ALA A 36 1.17 2.61 4.76
CA ALA A 36 1.08 3.94 5.35
C ALA A 36 0.58 4.94 4.32
N GLN A 37 -0.54 5.59 4.61
CA GLN A 37 -1.00 6.75 3.86
C GLN A 37 -0.14 7.96 4.22
N PHE A 38 0.19 8.75 3.21
CA PHE A 38 0.85 10.04 3.39
C PHE A 38 0.33 11.01 2.35
N ALA A 39 0.21 12.29 2.68
CA ALA A 39 -0.20 13.38 1.77
C ALA A 39 -1.13 12.93 0.63
N ASN A 40 -0.58 12.75 -0.57
CA ASN A 40 -1.27 12.37 -1.80
C ASN A 40 -0.91 10.95 -2.29
N GLY A 41 -0.73 10.00 -1.38
CA GLY A 41 -0.28 8.66 -1.74
C GLY A 41 -0.16 7.66 -0.60
N LEU A 42 0.49 6.55 -0.93
CA LEU A 42 0.73 5.40 -0.06
C LEU A 42 2.18 4.94 -0.15
N ILE A 43 2.72 4.50 0.98
CA ILE A 43 3.97 3.76 1.05
C ILE A 43 3.65 2.35 1.53
N LEU A 44 4.09 1.36 0.78
CA LEU A 44 4.10 -0.04 1.20
C LEU A 44 5.53 -0.42 1.53
N SER A 45 5.74 -0.96 2.73
CA SER A 45 7.06 -1.33 3.22
C SER A 45 7.05 -2.78 3.66
N LEU A 46 7.97 -3.60 3.15
CA LEU A 46 8.14 -4.96 3.66
C LEU A 46 8.49 -4.94 5.14
N ILE A 47 7.88 -5.85 5.88
CA ILE A 47 8.24 -6.13 7.27
C ILE A 47 9.24 -7.29 7.23
N GLU A 48 10.51 -7.00 7.49
CA GLU A 48 11.56 -8.00 7.47
C GLU A 48 11.35 -9.04 8.59
N PRO A 49 11.35 -10.35 8.29
CA PRO A 49 11.18 -11.39 9.30
C PRO A 49 12.41 -11.55 10.21
N GLU A 50 13.60 -11.18 9.71
CA GLU A 50 14.90 -11.36 10.38
C GLU A 50 15.13 -10.32 11.51
N THR A 51 14.57 -9.13 11.34
CA THR A 51 14.48 -8.14 12.40
C THR A 51 13.22 -8.49 13.13
N GLU A 52 13.21 -9.32 14.19
CA GLU A 52 11.98 -9.63 14.94
C GLU A 52 11.26 -8.32 15.26
N PRO A 53 10.29 -7.88 14.45
CA PRO A 53 9.50 -6.74 14.83
C PRO A 53 8.73 -7.31 16.01
N ASP A 54 8.56 -6.55 17.07
CA ASP A 54 7.48 -6.91 17.98
C ASP A 54 6.19 -6.75 17.17
N LEU A 55 5.80 -7.80 16.44
CA LEU A 55 4.68 -7.79 15.50
C LEU A 55 3.41 -7.48 16.28
N ALA A 56 3.34 -7.88 17.55
CA ALA A 56 2.26 -7.48 18.43
C ALA A 56 2.29 -5.97 18.69
N ALA A 57 3.45 -5.36 18.95
CA ALA A 57 3.55 -3.91 19.07
C ALA A 57 3.23 -3.19 17.74
N LEU A 58 3.71 -3.69 16.60
CA LEU A 58 3.45 -3.08 15.29
C LEU A 58 1.95 -3.17 14.92
N LEU A 59 1.33 -4.32 15.15
CA LEU A 59 -0.12 -4.49 15.01
C LEU A 59 -0.89 -3.57 15.96
N HIS A 60 -0.43 -3.43 17.20
CA HIS A 60 -1.04 -2.55 18.21
C HIS A 60 -0.91 -1.07 17.85
N GLU A 61 0.23 -0.63 17.30
CA GLU A 61 0.40 0.74 16.83
C GLU A 61 -0.48 1.00 15.59
N THR A 62 -0.60 0.00 14.71
CA THR A 62 -1.37 0.10 13.47
C THR A 62 -2.88 0.07 13.73
N GLU A 63 -3.39 -0.76 14.66
CA GLU A 63 -4.83 -0.93 14.89
C GLU A 63 -5.54 0.37 15.34
N PHE A 64 -4.80 1.30 15.95
CA PHE A 64 -5.33 2.60 16.38
C PHE A 64 -4.98 3.76 15.44
N ASN A 65 -4.27 3.49 14.34
CA ASN A 65 -3.86 4.52 13.40
C ASN A 65 -4.72 4.45 12.12
N PRO A 66 -5.60 5.44 11.87
CA PRO A 66 -6.51 5.41 10.73
C PRO A 66 -5.79 5.52 9.37
N HIS A 67 -4.51 5.90 9.36
CA HIS A 67 -3.70 6.09 8.16
C HIS A 67 -2.72 4.94 7.91
N GLN A 68 -2.82 3.85 8.66
CA GLN A 68 -1.93 2.70 8.51
C GLN A 68 -2.71 1.38 8.41
N GLY A 69 -2.03 0.37 7.89
CA GLY A 69 -2.53 -1.00 7.82
C GLY A 69 -1.36 -1.98 7.75
N ILE A 70 -1.63 -3.25 8.00
CA ILE A 70 -0.69 -4.35 7.76
C ILE A 70 -1.46 -5.42 7.02
N ASP A 71 -0.86 -5.95 5.96
CA ASP A 71 -1.39 -7.09 5.24
C ASP A 71 -0.23 -7.97 4.76
N TRP A 72 -0.56 -9.12 4.19
CA TRP A 72 0.40 -10.04 3.60
C TRP A 72 0.23 -10.14 2.09
N VAL A 73 1.33 -10.43 1.40
CA VAL A 73 1.29 -10.77 -0.03
C VAL A 73 0.52 -12.07 -0.19
N ARG A 74 -0.52 -12.06 -1.02
CA ARG A 74 -1.42 -13.20 -1.23
C ARG A 74 -0.70 -14.36 -1.93
N ASP A 75 -1.28 -15.56 -1.88
CA ASP A 75 -0.75 -16.78 -2.50
C ASP A 75 -0.44 -16.64 -4.00
N ASN A 76 -1.22 -15.81 -4.70
CA ASN A 76 -1.04 -15.50 -6.12
C ASN A 76 0.02 -14.42 -6.40
N GLY A 77 0.69 -13.90 -5.36
CA GLY A 77 1.71 -12.86 -5.45
C GLY A 77 1.16 -11.43 -5.57
N GLU A 78 -0.15 -11.24 -5.37
CA GLU A 78 -0.79 -9.92 -5.42
C GLU A 78 -0.77 -9.23 -4.06
N LEU A 79 -0.73 -7.90 -4.08
CA LEU A 79 -0.99 -7.08 -2.90
C LEU A 79 -2.42 -6.54 -3.04
N TYR A 80 -3.27 -6.93 -2.11
CA TYR A 80 -4.63 -6.43 -2.01
C TYR A 80 -4.70 -5.50 -0.80
N LEU A 81 -5.14 -4.27 -1.00
CA LEU A 81 -5.26 -3.25 0.03
C LEU A 81 -6.70 -2.81 0.12
N SER A 82 -7.22 -2.65 1.33
CA SER A 82 -8.57 -2.13 1.56
C SER A 82 -8.60 -1.27 2.82
N GLY A 83 -9.22 -0.09 2.72
CA GLY A 83 -9.36 0.81 3.87
C GLY A 83 -9.77 2.22 3.49
N ASP A 84 -10.41 2.93 4.44
CA ASP A 84 -10.93 4.29 4.21
C ASP A 84 -9.83 5.30 3.83
N TRP A 85 -8.60 5.08 4.32
CA TRP A 85 -7.41 5.86 3.98
C TRP A 85 -7.07 5.88 2.49
N LEU A 86 -7.59 4.93 1.70
CA LEU A 86 -7.52 4.99 0.24
C LEU A 86 -8.32 6.16 -0.33
N THR A 87 -9.50 6.47 0.22
CA THR A 87 -10.33 7.61 -0.23
C THR A 87 -9.58 8.93 -0.09
N GLU A 88 -8.86 9.07 1.02
CA GLU A 88 -8.13 10.29 1.37
C GLU A 88 -6.75 10.40 0.69
N SER A 89 -6.30 9.37 -0.02
CA SER A 89 -4.98 9.33 -0.65
C SER A 89 -4.86 10.18 -1.93
N GLY A 90 -5.98 10.67 -2.48
CA GLY A 90 -6.03 11.40 -3.75
C GLY A 90 -5.77 10.54 -4.99
N LEU A 91 -5.57 9.22 -4.84
CA LEU A 91 -5.29 8.29 -5.93
C LEU A 91 -6.45 8.12 -6.93
N TRP A 92 -7.67 8.50 -6.55
CA TRP A 92 -8.88 8.32 -7.36
C TRP A 92 -9.07 9.39 -8.44
N ASP A 93 -8.68 10.62 -8.12
CA ASP A 93 -9.04 11.80 -8.91
C ASP A 93 -7.91 12.26 -9.85
N HIS A 94 -6.74 11.63 -9.74
CA HIS A 94 -5.51 12.06 -10.39
C HIS A 94 -4.76 10.89 -11.02
N PRO A 95 -3.96 11.14 -12.09
CA PRO A 95 -3.00 10.15 -12.57
C PRO A 95 -2.09 9.69 -11.43
N VAL A 96 -1.65 8.44 -11.48
CA VAL A 96 -0.84 7.85 -10.40
C VAL A 96 0.53 7.47 -10.93
N THR A 97 1.57 7.82 -10.17
CA THR A 97 2.93 7.28 -10.34
C THR A 97 3.18 6.17 -9.34
N VAL A 98 3.97 5.19 -9.77
CA VAL A 98 4.44 4.11 -8.89
C VAL A 98 5.95 4.02 -9.00
N GLU A 99 6.62 4.19 -7.86
CA GLU A 99 8.05 4.04 -7.70
C GLU A 99 8.34 2.81 -6.84
N THR A 100 9.37 2.05 -7.22
CA THR A 100 9.70 0.80 -6.54
C THR A 100 11.17 0.74 -6.18
N ALA A 101 11.44 0.27 -4.97
CA ALA A 101 12.75 -0.16 -4.52
C ALA A 101 12.62 -1.55 -3.87
N TYR A 102 13.73 -2.20 -3.55
CA TYR A 102 13.68 -3.42 -2.75
C TYR A 102 12.99 -3.12 -1.41
N GLY A 103 11.93 -3.85 -1.11
CA GLY A 103 11.12 -3.72 0.10
C GLY A 103 10.24 -2.47 0.18
N SER A 104 10.10 -1.69 -0.90
CA SER A 104 9.26 -0.50 -0.87
C SER A 104 8.54 -0.23 -2.19
N ILE A 105 7.26 0.12 -2.09
CA ILE A 105 6.45 0.63 -3.21
C ILE A 105 5.84 1.95 -2.77
N VAL A 106 6.06 3.01 -3.54
CA VAL A 106 5.45 4.33 -3.33
C VAL A 106 4.44 4.57 -4.45
N ILE A 107 3.19 4.79 -4.08
CA ILE A 107 2.09 5.09 -5.00
C ILE A 107 1.67 6.54 -4.73
N ARG A 108 1.65 7.39 -5.75
CA ARG A 108 1.38 8.82 -5.57
C ARG A 108 0.46 9.37 -6.65
N ALA A 109 -0.52 10.15 -6.23
CA ALA A 109 -1.33 10.97 -7.12
C ALA A 109 -0.53 12.16 -7.66
N GLU A 110 -0.49 12.34 -8.97
CA GLU A 110 0.06 13.53 -9.61
C GLU A 110 -0.89 14.71 -9.43
N LEU A 111 -0.65 15.50 -8.39
CA LEU A 111 -1.42 16.71 -8.15
C LEU A 111 -1.05 17.77 -9.20
N PRO A 112 -2.03 18.47 -9.80
CA PRO A 112 -1.73 19.58 -10.68
C PRO A 112 -0.93 20.65 -9.93
N ILE A 113 0.20 21.05 -10.51
CA ILE A 113 0.98 22.18 -10.00
C ILE A 113 0.17 23.44 -10.24
N PHE A 114 -0.51 23.94 -9.21
CA PHE A 114 -1.00 25.31 -9.21
C PHE A 114 0.20 26.23 -8.98
N LEU A 115 0.72 26.81 -10.06
CA LEU A 115 1.64 27.94 -9.97
C LEU A 115 0.84 29.12 -9.39
N ALA A 116 1.12 29.46 -8.14
CA ALA A 116 0.60 30.66 -7.48
C ALA A 116 1.27 31.93 -7.99
#